data_AF-A0AAX3VW47-F1
#
_entry.id   AF-A0AAX3VW47-F1
#
_cell.length_a   1.000
_cell.length_b   1.000
_cell.length_c   1.000
_cell.angle_alpha   90.00
_cell.angle_beta   90.00
_cell.angle_gamma   90.00
#
_symmetry.space_group_name_H-M   'P 1'
#
loop_
_entity.id
_entity.type
_entity.pdbx_description
1 polymer ?
#
loop_
_entity_poly.entity_id
_entity_poly.type
_entity_poly.pdbx_seq_one_letter_code
_entity_poly.pdbx_strand_id
1 'polypeptide(L)'
;MNSNLILGQAAMPLIMGICCLLPAEQVGELVTVIAEEEGRLDAMSLTEAEGTLHGIELRRLLRLALHIECHRLDRTALPIYQGREQLMTGAAALLDEDMTLACGDAMRLLALQLDKLLRGGRGSAQAKLDGLTLSVMEQRALAAQSPNTGAVVRGSWRRKSRNQLGRGNWLDVVEAALWCFWHSDTLQDGEALLGALLGADIRVRVVYGMLAGAFYLAD
;
A
#
# COMPACT_ATOMS: atom_id res chain seq x y z
N MET A 1 23.17 -17.56 -13.33
CA MET A 1 22.07 -18.11 -12.51
C MET A 1 21.60 -17.00 -11.58
N ASN A 2 20.62 -16.18 -12.00
CA ASN A 2 19.88 -15.22 -11.12
C ASN A 2 18.73 -14.48 -11.85
N SER A 3 18.16 -15.04 -12.93
CA SER A 3 16.98 -14.44 -13.59
C SER A 3 15.66 -15.00 -13.05
N ASN A 4 15.70 -16.02 -12.19
CA ASN A 4 14.51 -16.68 -11.65
C ASN A 4 14.03 -16.12 -10.30
N LEU A 5 14.84 -15.33 -9.59
CA LEU A 5 14.43 -14.70 -8.31
C LEU A 5 13.57 -13.46 -8.54
N ILE A 6 13.93 -12.63 -9.53
CA ILE A 6 13.14 -11.48 -9.98
C ILE A 6 11.74 -11.92 -10.43
N LEU A 7 11.61 -13.09 -11.08
CA LEU A 7 10.30 -13.63 -11.50
C LEU A 7 9.45 -14.16 -10.33
N GLY A 8 10.07 -14.56 -9.22
CA GLY A 8 9.35 -15.01 -8.02
C GLY A 8 8.70 -13.86 -7.24
N GLN A 9 9.33 -12.68 -7.24
CA GLN A 9 8.82 -11.47 -6.58
C GLN A 9 8.09 -10.50 -7.52
N ALA A 10 8.44 -10.44 -8.81
CA ALA A 10 7.62 -9.73 -9.81
C ALA A 10 6.23 -10.37 -10.01
N ALA A 11 6.03 -11.61 -9.55
CA ALA A 11 4.73 -12.28 -9.47
C ALA A 11 3.87 -11.83 -8.26
N MET A 12 4.35 -10.90 -7.43
CA MET A 12 3.61 -10.41 -6.27
C MET A 12 2.51 -9.45 -6.74
N PRO A 13 1.23 -9.71 -6.41
CA PRO A 13 0.11 -8.92 -6.94
C PRO A 13 0.23 -7.42 -6.68
N LEU A 14 0.79 -7.04 -5.53
CA LEU A 14 1.02 -5.63 -5.18
C LEU A 14 1.99 -4.95 -6.15
N ILE A 15 3.11 -5.60 -6.46
CA ILE A 15 4.15 -5.06 -7.36
C ILE A 15 3.61 -5.02 -8.79
N MET A 16 2.91 -6.06 -9.24
CA MET A 16 2.25 -6.06 -10.55
C MET A 16 1.27 -4.89 -10.69
N GLY A 17 0.45 -4.64 -9.67
CA GLY A 17 -0.49 -3.52 -9.67
C GLY A 17 0.20 -2.14 -9.75
N ILE A 18 1.36 -1.98 -9.10
CA ILE A 18 2.19 -0.77 -9.24
C ILE A 18 2.68 -0.64 -10.68
N CYS A 19 3.27 -1.70 -11.25
CA CYS A 19 3.81 -1.69 -12.61
C CYS A 19 2.75 -1.36 -13.68
N CYS A 20 1.50 -1.80 -13.50
CA CYS A 20 0.43 -1.52 -14.45
C CYS A 20 0.05 -0.03 -14.56
N LEU A 21 0.44 0.81 -13.60
CA LEU A 21 0.03 2.21 -13.52
C LEU A 21 1.18 3.21 -13.67
N LEU A 22 2.41 2.72 -13.71
CA LEU A 22 3.59 3.54 -13.91
C LEU A 22 3.91 3.67 -15.41
N PRO A 23 4.29 4.86 -15.89
CA PRO A 23 4.88 5.02 -17.22
C PRO A 23 6.13 4.13 -17.38
N ALA A 24 6.43 3.70 -18.61
CA ALA A 24 7.55 2.80 -18.90
C ALA A 24 8.92 3.29 -18.35
N GLU A 25 9.13 4.61 -18.33
CA GLU A 25 10.34 5.24 -17.77
C GLU A 25 10.47 5.00 -16.25
N GLN A 26 9.36 5.07 -15.51
CA GLN A 26 9.32 4.85 -14.06
C GLN A 26 9.33 3.36 -13.68
N VAL A 27 8.90 2.47 -14.59
CA VAL A 27 9.02 1.02 -14.40
C VAL A 27 10.50 0.61 -14.38
N GLY A 28 11.35 1.25 -15.19
CA GLY A 28 12.80 1.02 -15.16
C GLY A 28 13.42 1.37 -13.81
N GLU A 29 13.05 2.52 -13.24
CA GLU A 29 13.46 2.93 -11.89
C GLU A 29 12.92 1.99 -10.81
N LEU A 30 11.71 1.46 -10.97
CA LEU A 30 11.16 0.47 -10.04
C LEU A 30 11.99 -0.82 -10.03
N VAL A 31 12.37 -1.34 -11.21
CA VAL A 31 13.18 -2.56 -11.34
C VAL A 31 14.56 -2.38 -10.71
N THR A 32 15.19 -1.21 -10.86
CA THR A 32 16.47 -0.94 -10.21
C THR A 32 16.32 -0.86 -8.70
N VAL A 33 15.27 -0.23 -8.19
CA VAL A 33 14.99 -0.17 -6.75
C VAL A 33 14.69 -1.57 -6.20
N ILE A 34 13.92 -2.41 -6.91
CA ILE A 34 13.70 -3.83 -6.54
C ILE A 34 15.05 -4.55 -6.43
N ALA A 35 15.89 -4.48 -7.45
CA ALA A 35 17.19 -5.15 -7.46
C ALA A 35 18.15 -4.64 -6.36
N GLU A 36 18.14 -3.34 -6.06
CA GLU A 36 18.91 -2.75 -4.97
C GLU A 36 18.43 -3.22 -3.59
N GLU A 37 17.12 -3.31 -3.39
CA GLU A 37 16.54 -3.78 -2.14
C GLU A 37 16.73 -5.30 -1.97
N GLU A 38 16.64 -6.09 -3.05
CA GLU A 38 17.02 -7.51 -3.07
C GLU A 38 18.49 -7.72 -2.71
N GLY A 39 19.41 -6.91 -3.25
CA GLY A 39 20.83 -6.95 -2.91
C GLY A 39 21.16 -6.49 -1.49
N ARG A 40 20.32 -5.62 -0.90
CA ARG A 40 20.42 -5.17 0.50
C ARG A 40 19.82 -6.13 1.51
N LEU A 41 18.84 -6.95 1.12
CA LEU A 41 18.34 -8.04 1.97
C LEU A 41 19.45 -9.07 2.29
N ASP A 42 20.47 -9.19 1.44
CA ASP A 42 21.69 -9.98 1.68
C ASP A 42 22.81 -9.21 2.43
N ALA A 43 22.71 -7.89 2.57
CA ALA A 43 23.71 -7.05 3.23
C ALA A 43 23.04 -5.94 4.05
N MET A 44 22.87 -6.19 5.35
CA MET A 44 22.48 -5.16 6.35
C MET A 44 23.47 -3.98 6.31
N SER A 45 23.14 -2.93 5.57
CA SER A 45 23.80 -1.64 5.67
C SER A 45 22.88 -0.51 5.22
N LEU A 46 22.61 0.39 6.17
CA LEU A 46 21.92 1.66 5.97
C LEU A 46 22.91 2.65 5.33
N THR A 47 22.75 2.89 4.03
CA THR A 47 23.25 4.10 3.39
C THR A 47 22.12 4.70 2.57
N GLU A 48 21.61 5.84 3.04
CA GLU A 48 20.67 6.68 2.30
C GLU A 48 21.37 7.14 1.02
N ALA A 49 20.98 6.57 -0.11
CA ALA A 49 21.37 7.09 -1.41
C ALA A 49 20.61 8.41 -1.60
N GLU A 50 21.32 9.50 -1.91
CA GLU A 50 20.76 10.79 -2.30
C GLU A 50 19.88 10.60 -3.55
N GLY A 51 18.59 10.33 -3.33
CA GLY A 51 17.58 10.17 -4.35
C GLY A 51 16.67 11.39 -4.43
N THR A 52 16.01 11.59 -5.57
CA THR A 52 14.91 12.55 -5.66
C THR A 52 13.83 12.22 -4.63
N LEU A 53 13.09 13.22 -4.12
CA LEU A 53 11.98 12.99 -3.17
C LEU A 53 11.00 11.92 -3.71
N HIS A 54 10.77 11.92 -5.02
CA HIS A 54 9.96 10.92 -5.72
C HIS A 54 10.52 9.51 -5.58
N GLY A 55 11.83 9.33 -5.78
CA GLY A 55 12.50 8.04 -5.64
C GLY A 55 12.51 7.52 -4.20
N ILE A 56 12.61 8.41 -3.21
CA ILE A 56 12.51 8.04 -1.79
C ILE A 56 11.12 7.46 -1.49
N GLU A 57 10.06 8.15 -1.92
CA GLU A 57 8.69 7.71 -1.68
C GLU A 57 8.33 6.42 -2.44
N LEU A 58 8.83 6.26 -3.66
CA LEU A 58 8.66 5.03 -4.43
C LEU A 58 9.35 3.84 -3.74
N ARG A 59 10.59 4.02 -3.29
CA ARG A 59 11.33 3.00 -2.52
C ARG A 59 10.60 2.62 -1.24
N ARG A 60 10.06 3.62 -0.52
CA ARG A 60 9.27 3.40 0.69
C ARG A 60 8.02 2.55 0.42
N LEU A 61 7.28 2.84 -0.64
CA LEU A 61 6.09 2.07 -1.03
C LEU A 61 6.41 0.67 -1.53
N LEU A 62 7.53 0.50 -2.23
CA LEU A 62 8.00 -0.82 -2.63
C LEU A 62 8.39 -1.66 -1.42
N ARG A 63 9.14 -1.08 -0.47
CA ARG A 63 9.46 -1.74 0.82
C ARG A 63 8.20 -2.14 1.57
N LEU A 64 7.17 -1.29 1.55
CA LEU A 64 5.88 -1.63 2.13
C LEU A 64 5.25 -2.85 1.43
N ALA A 65 5.23 -2.88 0.09
CA ALA A 65 4.68 -4.00 -0.67
C ALA A 65 5.41 -5.31 -0.35
N LEU A 66 6.75 -5.30 -0.34
CA LEU A 66 7.59 -6.44 0.02
C LEU A 66 7.35 -6.89 1.46
N HIS A 67 7.30 -5.95 2.41
CA HIS A 67 7.02 -6.22 3.82
C HIS A 67 5.67 -6.93 4.00
N ILE A 68 4.61 -6.43 3.38
CA ILE A 68 3.27 -7.02 3.50
C ILE A 68 3.27 -8.47 3.01
N GLU A 69 3.90 -8.72 1.88
CA GLU A 69 3.90 -10.06 1.26
C GLU A 69 4.75 -11.08 2.04
N CYS A 70 5.88 -10.65 2.60
CA CYS A 70 6.70 -11.47 3.50
C CYS A 70 6.00 -11.77 4.83
N HIS A 71 5.13 -10.88 5.29
CA HIS A 71 4.45 -10.96 6.59
C HIS A 71 2.94 -11.22 6.49
N ARG A 72 2.51 -11.80 5.37
CA ARG A 72 1.12 -12.21 5.13
C ARG A 72 0.57 -13.05 6.27
N LEU A 73 -0.60 -12.67 6.78
CA LEU A 73 -1.21 -13.33 7.94
C LEU A 73 -1.67 -14.77 7.67
N ASP A 74 -1.88 -15.13 6.41
CA ASP A 74 -2.18 -16.51 5.98
C ASP A 74 -0.93 -17.36 5.75
N ARG A 75 0.27 -16.75 5.76
CA ARG A 75 1.56 -17.43 5.53
C ARG A 75 2.47 -17.46 6.76
N THR A 76 2.24 -16.58 7.73
CA THR A 76 3.04 -16.50 8.95
C THR A 76 2.82 -17.68 9.89
N ALA A 77 3.89 -18.14 10.54
CA ALA A 77 3.83 -19.13 11.63
C ALA A 77 3.50 -18.50 12.99
N LEU A 78 3.48 -17.16 13.08
CA LEU A 78 3.17 -16.45 14.31
C LEU A 78 1.68 -16.55 14.65
N PRO A 79 1.33 -16.51 15.95
CA PRO A 79 -0.05 -16.23 16.37
C PRO A 79 -0.60 -14.99 15.68
N ILE A 80 -1.88 -15.03 15.27
CA ILE A 80 -2.54 -13.96 14.48
C ILE A 80 -2.33 -12.56 15.08
N TYR A 81 -2.40 -12.42 16.41
CA TYR A 81 -2.16 -11.14 17.07
C TYR A 81 -0.72 -10.63 16.87
N GLN A 82 0.28 -11.50 17.04
CA GLN A 82 1.69 -11.15 16.87
C GLN A 82 2.04 -10.90 15.40
N GLY A 83 1.53 -11.72 14.48
CA GLY A 83 1.69 -11.48 13.05
C GLY A 83 1.09 -10.14 12.63
N ARG A 84 -0.09 -9.78 13.16
CA ARG A 84 -0.72 -8.48 12.91
C ARG A 84 0.11 -7.32 13.46
N GLU A 85 0.62 -7.46 14.68
CA GLU A 85 1.48 -6.45 15.30
C GLU A 85 2.77 -6.27 14.49
N GLN A 86 3.43 -7.35 14.07
CA GLN A 86 4.61 -7.30 13.22
C GLN A 86 4.33 -6.61 11.88
N LEU A 87 3.22 -6.95 11.23
CA LEU A 87 2.79 -6.35 9.98
C LEU A 87 2.63 -4.83 10.13
N MET A 88 1.92 -4.39 11.17
CA MET A 88 1.68 -2.97 11.45
C MET A 88 2.96 -2.22 11.84
N THR A 89 3.74 -2.75 12.78
CA THR A 89 4.96 -2.09 13.27
C THR A 89 5.98 -1.92 12.15
N GLY A 90 6.19 -2.95 11.32
CA GLY A 90 7.09 -2.84 10.17
C GLY A 90 6.60 -1.82 9.13
N ALA A 91 5.29 -1.76 8.87
CA ALA A 91 4.74 -0.75 7.96
C ALA A 91 4.90 0.69 8.48
N ALA A 92 4.71 0.91 9.79
CA ALA A 92 4.91 2.23 10.41
C ALA A 92 6.38 2.65 10.41
N ALA A 93 7.30 1.71 10.63
CA ALA A 93 8.75 1.95 10.68
C ALA A 93 9.36 2.37 9.34
N LEU A 94 8.61 2.30 8.23
CA LEU A 94 9.04 2.81 6.92
C LEU A 94 8.95 4.34 6.81
N LEU A 95 8.30 4.99 7.77
CA LEU A 95 8.26 6.44 7.89
C LEU A 95 9.39 6.94 8.80
N ASP A 96 9.85 8.16 8.50
CA ASP A 96 10.84 8.85 9.33
C ASP A 96 10.21 9.23 10.68
N GLU A 97 11.02 9.27 11.76
CA GLU A 97 10.54 9.48 13.13
C GLU A 97 9.80 10.82 13.33
N ASP A 98 10.09 11.83 12.49
CA ASP A 98 9.48 13.16 12.52
C ASP A 98 8.04 13.19 11.97
N MET A 99 7.52 12.07 11.46
CA MET A 99 6.20 12.02 10.85
C MET A 99 5.06 11.99 11.86
N THR A 100 3.93 12.62 11.50
CA THR A 100 2.76 12.70 12.39
C THR A 100 2.19 11.32 12.74
N LEU A 101 1.56 11.20 13.90
CA LEU A 101 0.85 9.98 14.32
C LEU A 101 -0.12 9.48 13.23
N ALA A 102 -0.83 10.41 12.57
CA ALA A 102 -1.76 10.10 11.49
C ALA A 102 -1.08 9.40 10.30
N CYS A 103 0.17 9.75 9.97
CA CYS A 103 0.94 9.08 8.94
C CYS A 103 1.28 7.64 9.36
N GLY A 104 1.73 7.45 10.59
CA GLY A 104 2.00 6.12 11.14
C GLY A 104 0.74 5.24 11.21
N ASP A 105 -0.41 5.80 11.60
CA ASP A 105 -1.69 5.08 11.52
C ASP A 105 -2.09 4.73 10.08
N ALA A 106 -1.83 5.62 9.11
CA ALA A 106 -2.17 5.41 7.71
C ALA A 106 -1.41 4.23 7.10
N MET A 107 -0.10 4.11 7.38
CA MET A 107 0.71 2.98 6.91
C MET A 107 0.25 1.66 7.52
N ARG A 108 -0.07 1.66 8.82
CA ARG A 108 -0.63 0.49 9.52
C ARG A 108 -1.98 0.07 8.96
N LEU A 109 -2.87 1.03 8.72
CA LEU A 109 -4.16 0.80 8.09
C LEU A 109 -4.01 0.18 6.69
N LEU A 110 -3.14 0.78 5.86
CA LEU A 110 -2.88 0.31 4.50
C LEU A 110 -2.36 -1.14 4.50
N ALA A 111 -1.41 -1.47 5.38
CA ALA A 111 -0.88 -2.83 5.50
C ALA A 111 -1.97 -3.85 5.85
N LEU A 112 -2.87 -3.54 6.79
CA LEU A 112 -3.98 -4.40 7.15
C LEU A 112 -4.96 -4.60 5.98
N GLN A 113 -5.30 -3.53 5.27
CA GLN A 113 -6.25 -3.59 4.14
C GLN A 113 -5.68 -4.40 2.97
N LEU A 114 -4.39 -4.21 2.65
CA LEU A 114 -3.73 -4.96 1.58
C LEU A 114 -3.58 -6.43 1.92
N ASP A 115 -3.11 -6.78 3.12
CA ASP A 115 -3.07 -8.18 3.57
C ASP A 115 -4.47 -8.82 3.53
N LYS A 116 -5.51 -8.07 3.92
CA LYS A 116 -6.89 -8.58 3.88
C LYS A 116 -7.42 -8.75 2.45
N LEU A 117 -7.11 -7.84 1.52
CA LEU A 117 -7.45 -7.99 0.11
C LEU A 117 -6.74 -9.19 -0.52
N LEU A 118 -5.46 -9.40 -0.20
CA LEU A 118 -4.68 -10.55 -0.69
C LEU A 118 -5.27 -11.89 -0.24
N ARG A 119 -5.83 -11.94 0.98
CA ARG A 119 -6.48 -13.13 1.57
C ARG A 119 -7.97 -13.27 1.24
N GLY A 120 -8.60 -12.19 0.79
CA GLY A 120 -10.05 -12.09 0.61
C GLY A 120 -10.54 -12.67 -0.72
N GLY A 121 -11.87 -12.74 -0.86
CA GLY A 121 -12.50 -13.00 -2.15
C GLY A 121 -12.25 -11.85 -3.13
N ARG A 122 -12.54 -12.08 -4.42
CA ARG A 122 -12.32 -11.11 -5.50
C ARG A 122 -13.55 -10.98 -6.39
N GLY A 123 -13.53 -10.03 -7.32
CA GLY A 123 -14.51 -9.94 -8.42
C GLY A 123 -15.92 -9.51 -8.01
N SER A 124 -16.14 -9.01 -6.79
CA SER A 124 -17.42 -8.45 -6.37
C SER A 124 -17.26 -7.21 -5.49
N ALA A 125 -18.24 -6.31 -5.53
CA ALA A 125 -18.27 -5.13 -4.67
C ALA A 125 -18.30 -5.50 -3.17
N GLN A 126 -18.92 -6.63 -2.82
CA GLN A 126 -18.92 -7.12 -1.44
C GLN A 126 -17.52 -7.57 -1.01
N ALA A 127 -16.81 -8.32 -1.84
CA ALA A 127 -15.46 -8.75 -1.51
C ALA A 127 -14.49 -7.57 -1.36
N LYS A 128 -14.66 -6.55 -2.22
CA LYS A 128 -13.95 -5.26 -2.11
C LYS A 128 -14.25 -4.57 -0.79
N LEU A 129 -15.54 -4.50 -0.42
CA LEU A 129 -15.98 -3.92 0.85
C LEU A 129 -15.39 -4.66 2.06
N ASP A 130 -15.39 -5.99 2.02
CA ASP A 130 -14.88 -6.83 3.11
C ASP A 130 -13.36 -6.67 3.29
N GLY A 131 -12.60 -6.60 2.18
CA GLY A 131 -11.16 -6.35 2.20
C GLY A 131 -10.79 -4.97 2.73
N LEU A 132 -11.59 -3.94 2.43
CA LEU A 132 -11.34 -2.56 2.86
C LEU A 132 -11.87 -2.23 4.26
N THR A 133 -12.74 -3.06 4.83
CA THR A 133 -13.34 -2.83 6.15
C THR A 133 -12.59 -3.59 7.24
N LEU A 134 -12.00 -2.88 8.21
CA LEU A 134 -11.39 -3.53 9.36
C LEU A 134 -12.44 -4.12 10.31
N SER A 135 -12.21 -5.34 10.79
CA SER A 135 -12.99 -5.97 11.86
C SER A 135 -12.80 -5.22 13.19
N VAL A 136 -13.68 -5.48 14.16
CA VAL A 136 -13.58 -4.90 15.51
C VAL A 136 -12.22 -5.19 16.15
N MET A 137 -11.68 -6.39 15.94
CA MET A 137 -10.37 -6.78 16.48
C MET A 137 -9.22 -6.03 15.80
N GLU A 138 -9.28 -5.86 14.48
CA GLU A 138 -8.28 -5.10 13.72
C GLU A 138 -8.33 -3.61 14.08
N GLN A 139 -9.52 -3.02 14.24
CA GLN A 139 -9.67 -1.63 14.69
C GLN A 139 -9.11 -1.41 16.10
N ARG A 140 -9.34 -2.36 17.01
CA ARG A 140 -8.75 -2.31 18.37
C ARG A 140 -7.24 -2.48 18.34
N ALA A 141 -6.71 -3.35 17.48
CA ALA A 141 -5.28 -3.56 17.34
C ALA A 141 -4.57 -2.35 16.70
N LEU A 142 -5.20 -1.73 15.69
CA LEU A 142 -4.70 -0.49 15.09
C LEU A 142 -4.68 0.65 16.12
N ALA A 143 -5.67 0.69 17.02
CA ALA A 143 -5.79 1.68 18.09
C ALA A 143 -5.54 3.10 17.57
N ALA A 144 -6.29 3.50 16.52
CA ALA A 144 -6.03 4.71 15.77
C ALA A 144 -5.89 5.93 16.70
N GLN A 145 -4.71 6.58 16.67
CA GLN A 145 -4.38 7.62 17.63
C GLN A 145 -4.92 8.99 17.19
N SER A 146 -4.92 9.24 15.88
CA SER A 146 -5.50 10.44 15.30
C SER A 146 -7.02 10.31 15.05
N PRO A 147 -7.85 11.30 15.43
CA PRO A 147 -9.28 11.32 15.11
C PRO A 147 -9.57 11.22 13.62
N ASN A 148 -8.73 11.84 12.78
CA ASN A 148 -8.86 11.80 11.32
C ASN A 148 -8.67 10.38 10.81
N THR A 149 -7.69 9.65 11.34
CA THR A 149 -7.50 8.24 11.00
C THR A 149 -8.72 7.41 11.40
N GLY A 150 -9.30 7.67 12.57
CA GLY A 150 -10.53 7.01 13.00
C GLY A 150 -11.69 7.16 12.00
N ALA A 151 -11.80 8.31 11.33
CA ALA A 151 -12.81 8.51 10.28
C ALA A 151 -12.53 7.67 9.02
N VAL A 152 -11.27 7.61 8.58
CA VAL A 152 -10.84 6.80 7.42
C VAL A 152 -11.03 5.30 7.68
N VAL A 153 -10.69 4.84 8.88
CA VAL A 153 -10.91 3.45 9.35
C VAL A 153 -12.40 3.07 9.29
N ARG A 154 -13.29 4.01 9.61
CA ARG A 154 -14.76 3.81 9.55
C ARG A 154 -15.34 3.94 8.14
N GLY A 155 -14.53 4.24 7.13
CA GLY A 155 -14.96 4.29 5.74
C GLY A 155 -15.46 5.65 5.25
N SER A 156 -14.97 6.78 5.81
CA SER A 156 -15.33 8.14 5.37
C SER A 156 -15.25 8.32 3.85
N TRP A 157 -14.20 7.78 3.22
CA TRP A 157 -13.95 7.82 1.78
C TRP A 157 -15.11 7.30 0.93
N ARG A 158 -15.99 6.43 1.42
CA ARG A 158 -17.12 5.88 0.63
C ARG A 158 -18.17 6.91 0.26
N ARG A 159 -18.29 7.98 1.04
CA ARG A 159 -19.34 9.00 0.90
C ARG A 159 -18.78 10.37 0.54
N LYS A 160 -17.45 10.49 0.45
CA LYS A 160 -16.80 11.76 0.11
C LYS A 160 -16.98 12.07 -1.36
N SER A 161 -17.22 13.33 -1.68
CA SER A 161 -16.99 13.86 -3.02
C SER A 161 -15.52 14.20 -3.21
N ARG A 162 -15.09 14.26 -4.47
CA ARG A 162 -13.68 14.50 -4.87
C ARG A 162 -13.03 15.71 -4.17
N ASN A 163 -13.78 16.80 -4.00
CA ASN A 163 -13.32 18.05 -3.38
C ASN A 163 -13.19 17.98 -1.83
N GLN A 164 -13.64 16.89 -1.21
CA GLN A 164 -13.51 16.65 0.24
C GLN A 164 -12.29 15.80 0.60
N LEU A 165 -11.51 15.38 -0.40
CA LEU A 165 -10.28 14.63 -0.21
C LEU A 165 -9.15 15.59 0.13
N GLY A 166 -8.43 15.27 1.20
CA GLY A 166 -7.25 16.02 1.63
C GLY A 166 -6.09 15.85 0.65
N ARG A 167 -5.04 16.64 0.88
CA ARG A 167 -3.82 16.64 0.09
C ARG A 167 -2.66 16.96 1.02
N GLY A 168 -1.63 16.12 1.02
CA GLY A 168 -0.35 16.46 1.63
C GLY A 168 0.28 15.32 2.42
N ASN A 169 -0.45 14.73 3.37
CA ASN A 169 0.11 13.70 4.25
C ASN A 169 -0.26 12.27 3.82
N TRP A 170 0.34 11.28 4.49
CA TRP A 170 0.09 9.86 4.18
C TRP A 170 -1.35 9.41 4.41
N LEU A 171 -2.06 10.01 5.37
CA LEU A 171 -3.47 9.70 5.59
C LEU A 171 -4.33 10.18 4.41
N ASP A 172 -4.05 11.39 3.90
CA ASP A 172 -4.71 11.93 2.70
C ASP A 172 -4.43 11.06 1.47
N VAL A 173 -3.18 10.60 1.32
CA VAL A 173 -2.76 9.71 0.23
C VAL A 173 -3.55 8.39 0.28
N VAL A 174 -3.60 7.75 1.44
CA VAL A 174 -4.33 6.49 1.63
C VAL A 174 -5.82 6.71 1.41
N GLU A 175 -6.42 7.78 1.96
CA GLU A 175 -7.84 8.06 1.78
C GLU A 175 -8.20 8.33 0.31
N ALA A 176 -7.37 9.07 -0.42
CA ALA A 176 -7.56 9.33 -1.85
C ALA A 176 -7.45 8.06 -2.69
N ALA A 177 -6.47 7.19 -2.40
CA ALA A 177 -6.33 5.90 -3.09
C ALA A 177 -7.52 4.97 -2.82
N LEU A 178 -7.98 4.90 -1.55
CA LEU A 178 -9.20 4.17 -1.17
C LEU A 178 -10.43 4.73 -1.86
N TRP A 179 -10.53 6.06 -2.00
CA TRP A 179 -11.63 6.70 -2.72
C TRP A 179 -11.65 6.32 -4.20
N CYS A 180 -10.51 6.42 -4.89
CA CYS A 180 -10.40 6.01 -6.30
C CYS A 180 -10.75 4.54 -6.47
N PHE A 181 -10.18 3.69 -5.62
CA PHE A 181 -10.43 2.27 -5.67
C PHE A 181 -11.91 1.98 -5.44
N TRP A 182 -12.56 2.57 -4.43
CA TRP A 182 -13.97 2.32 -4.15
C TRP A 182 -14.93 2.76 -5.25
N HIS A 183 -14.65 3.88 -5.90
CA HIS A 183 -15.53 4.48 -6.92
C HIS A 183 -15.20 4.01 -8.34
N SER A 184 -14.37 2.99 -8.50
CA SER A 184 -14.09 2.34 -9.77
C SER A 184 -14.37 0.83 -9.71
N ASP A 185 -14.76 0.24 -10.83
CA ASP A 185 -14.93 -1.21 -10.96
C ASP A 185 -13.79 -1.87 -11.74
N THR A 186 -12.98 -1.06 -12.43
CA THR A 186 -11.83 -1.52 -13.22
C THR A 186 -10.56 -0.74 -12.85
N LEU A 187 -9.40 -1.30 -13.25
CA LEU A 187 -8.12 -0.63 -13.10
C LEU A 187 -8.12 0.70 -13.88
N GLN A 188 -8.62 0.69 -15.12
CA GLN A 188 -8.65 1.84 -16.02
C GLN A 188 -9.56 2.96 -15.51
N ASP A 189 -10.76 2.63 -15.02
CA ASP A 189 -11.68 3.64 -14.50
C ASP A 189 -11.12 4.35 -13.27
N GLY A 190 -10.46 3.60 -12.37
CA GLY A 190 -9.84 4.22 -11.20
C GLY A 190 -8.57 4.99 -11.53
N GLU A 191 -7.82 4.59 -12.57
CA GLU A 191 -6.74 5.41 -13.11
C GLU A 191 -7.25 6.74 -13.67
N ALA A 192 -8.40 6.73 -14.36
CA ALA A 192 -9.05 7.96 -14.83
C ALA A 192 -9.41 8.89 -13.65
N LEU A 193 -9.90 8.32 -12.53
CA LEU A 193 -10.17 9.06 -11.30
C LEU A 193 -8.89 9.63 -10.66
N LEU A 194 -7.77 8.89 -10.68
CA LEU A 194 -6.47 9.40 -10.23
C LEU A 194 -6.03 10.61 -11.05
N GLY A 195 -6.14 10.54 -12.38
CA GLY A 195 -5.84 11.66 -13.28
C GLY A 195 -6.73 12.88 -12.97
N ALA A 196 -8.00 12.63 -12.65
CA ALA A 196 -8.94 13.67 -12.26
C ALA A 196 -8.54 14.33 -10.93
N LEU A 197 -8.04 13.59 -9.92
CA LEU A 197 -7.69 14.12 -8.59
C LEU A 197 -6.59 15.20 -8.55
N LEU A 198 -6.04 15.60 -9.70
CA LEU A 198 -4.85 16.43 -9.95
C LEU A 198 -3.58 15.58 -9.88
N GLY A 199 -3.11 15.17 -11.06
CA GLY A 199 -2.07 14.18 -11.28
C GLY A 199 -0.64 14.65 -11.01
N ALA A 200 -0.23 14.74 -9.74
CA ALA A 200 1.19 14.86 -9.39
C ALA A 200 1.63 14.04 -8.17
N ASP A 201 0.72 13.52 -7.35
CA ASP A 201 1.13 12.70 -6.19
C ASP A 201 1.28 11.23 -6.57
N ILE A 202 2.51 10.85 -6.89
CA ILE A 202 2.91 9.48 -7.19
C ILE A 202 2.48 8.50 -6.09
N ARG A 203 2.45 8.94 -4.83
CA ARG A 203 2.12 8.07 -3.71
C ARG A 203 0.68 7.56 -3.83
N VAL A 204 -0.25 8.43 -4.25
CA VAL A 204 -1.65 8.03 -4.46
C VAL A 204 -1.76 7.01 -5.59
N ARG A 205 -1.03 7.23 -6.69
CA ARG A 205 -1.00 6.31 -7.85
C ARG A 205 -0.46 4.95 -7.46
N VAL A 206 0.67 4.90 -6.75
CA VAL A 206 1.31 3.66 -6.31
C VAL A 206 0.45 2.93 -5.27
N VAL A 207 -0.12 3.62 -4.29
CA VAL A 207 -1.03 3.00 -3.30
C VAL A 207 -2.29 2.46 -3.97
N TYR A 208 -2.88 3.18 -4.93
CA TYR A 208 -4.00 2.65 -5.72
C TYR A 208 -3.58 1.43 -6.53
N GLY A 209 -2.38 1.44 -7.13
CA GLY A 209 -1.79 0.28 -7.80
C GLY A 209 -1.69 -0.94 -6.89
N MET A 210 -1.22 -0.78 -5.66
CA MET A 210 -1.16 -1.87 -4.68
C MET A 210 -2.56 -2.43 -4.37
N LEU A 211 -3.56 -1.56 -4.14
CA LEU A 211 -4.94 -1.97 -3.87
C LEU A 211 -5.55 -2.73 -5.06
N ALA A 212 -5.37 -2.18 -6.26
CA ALA A 212 -5.87 -2.75 -7.49
C ALA A 212 -5.16 -4.08 -7.82
N GLY A 213 -3.85 -4.16 -7.61
CA GLY A 213 -3.07 -5.38 -7.76
C GLY A 213 -3.53 -6.49 -6.81
N ALA A 214 -3.70 -6.18 -5.53
CA ALA A 214 -4.21 -7.13 -4.53
C ALA A 214 -5.58 -7.72 -4.89
N PHE A 215 -6.44 -6.94 -5.56
CA PHE A 215 -7.83 -7.32 -5.81
C PHE A 215 -8.09 -7.86 -7.22
N TYR A 216 -7.46 -7.31 -8.25
CA TYR A 216 -7.68 -7.68 -9.65
C TYR A 216 -6.61 -8.64 -10.20
N LEU A 217 -5.40 -8.66 -9.63
CA LEU A 217 -4.25 -9.38 -10.21
C LEU A 217 -3.71 -10.51 -9.31
N ALA A 218 -4.27 -10.67 -8.11
CA ALA A 218 -3.90 -11.78 -7.25
C ALA A 218 -4.58 -13.06 -7.72
N ASP A 219 -3.78 -14.11 -7.96
CA ASP A 219 -4.27 -15.48 -8.20
C ASP A 219 -4.76 -16.09 -6.88
#